data_AF-A0A550BX90-F1
#
_entry.id   AF-A0A550BX90-F1
#
_cell.length_a   1.000
_cell.length_b   1.000
_cell.length_c   1.000
_cell.angle_alpha   90.00
_cell.angle_beta   90.00
_cell.angle_gamma   90.00
#
_symmetry.space_group_name_H-M   'P 1'
#
loop_
_entity.id
_entity.type
_entity.pdbx_description
1 polymer ?
#
loop_
_entity_poly.entity_id
_entity_poly.type
_entity_poly.pdbx_seq_one_letter_code
_entity_poly.pdbx_strand_id
1 'polypeptide(L)'
;MASNTTEFTLTDRDFENTVLLDTTGRALYHTDTKLLQFVSRETKLFRAAPQHPSGEALIGTITLSGWHDHSVVVNSRNVTPARMRMMSVSETWAASDGRLYKWKVEMGDFTLVDDETKQIVAFFERHNVLSSKASKVHVNPQGLPILDEIIATLVYMVRVQRRRERRRNNR
;
A
#
# COMPACT_ATOMS: atom_id res chain seq x y z
N MET A 1 -14.26 9.31 -22.85
CA MET A 1 -14.69 9.88 -21.56
C MET A 1 -13.53 9.70 -20.61
N ALA A 2 -12.94 10.79 -20.11
CA ALA A 2 -11.80 10.71 -19.19
C ALA A 2 -12.32 10.25 -17.82
N SER A 3 -12.06 9.00 -17.46
CA SER A 3 -12.28 8.52 -16.10
C SER A 3 -11.33 9.31 -15.18
N ASN A 4 -11.87 10.05 -14.22
CA ASN A 4 -11.07 10.82 -13.24
C ASN A 4 -10.35 9.86 -12.28
N THR A 5 -9.26 9.27 -12.73
CA THR A 5 -8.36 8.46 -11.90
C THR A 5 -7.53 9.39 -11.02
N THR A 6 -7.47 9.12 -9.72
CA THR A 6 -6.59 9.81 -8.80
C THR A 6 -5.19 9.21 -8.89
N GLU A 7 -4.19 10.05 -9.07
CA GLU A 7 -2.78 9.64 -9.17
C GLU A 7 -1.98 10.17 -7.98
N PHE A 8 -1.09 9.31 -7.47
CA PHE A 8 -0.10 9.65 -6.46
C PHE A 8 1.30 9.37 -6.98
N THR A 9 2.21 10.32 -6.79
CA THR A 9 3.64 10.13 -7.05
C THR A 9 4.38 9.98 -5.74
N LEU A 10 5.22 8.95 -5.62
CA LEU A 10 6.06 8.76 -4.44
C LEU A 10 7.32 9.63 -4.54
N THR A 11 7.70 10.27 -3.44
CA THR A 11 8.96 11.04 -3.35
C THR A 11 10.18 10.16 -3.21
N ASP A 12 10.01 8.93 -2.70
CA ASP A 12 11.06 7.93 -2.57
C ASP A 12 10.66 6.68 -3.39
N ARG A 13 11.64 5.82 -3.65
CA ARG A 13 11.45 4.52 -4.31
C ARG A 13 10.85 3.49 -3.35
N ASP A 14 10.86 3.74 -2.05
CA ASP A 14 10.32 2.89 -0.98
C ASP A 14 9.04 3.47 -0.38
N PHE A 15 8.24 2.63 0.25
CA PHE A 15 7.15 2.98 1.16
C PHE A 15 7.57 2.97 2.65
N GLU A 16 8.85 2.81 3.00
CA GLU A 16 9.29 2.85 4.39
C GLU A 16 9.23 4.28 4.95
N ASN A 17 9.83 5.25 4.27
CA ASN A 17 9.84 6.67 4.66
C ASN A 17 9.59 7.54 3.42
N THR A 18 8.34 7.63 2.98
CA THR A 18 8.00 8.32 1.73
C THR A 18 6.78 9.21 1.88
N VAL A 19 6.66 10.15 0.96
CA VAL A 19 5.49 11.03 0.82
C VAL A 19 4.81 10.69 -0.49
N LEU A 20 3.49 10.55 -0.44
CA LEU A 20 2.64 10.39 -1.62
C LEU A 20 2.07 11.76 -1.96
N LEU A 21 2.54 12.31 -3.07
CA LEU A 21 2.10 13.59 -3.60
C LEU A 21 0.94 13.39 -4.56
N ASP A 22 -0.08 14.24 -4.49
CA ASP A 22 -1.12 14.31 -5.52
C ASP A 22 -0.58 14.93 -6.83
N THR A 23 -1.42 15.02 -7.86
CA THR A 23 -1.07 15.61 -9.16
C THR A 23 -0.73 17.11 -9.09
N THR A 24 -1.07 17.79 -8.00
CA THR A 24 -0.73 19.19 -7.75
C THR A 24 0.59 19.36 -6.99
N GLY A 25 1.24 18.24 -6.62
CA GLY A 25 2.47 18.22 -5.84
C GLY A 25 2.25 18.37 -4.33
N ARG A 26 1.01 18.25 -3.84
CA ARG A 26 0.71 18.35 -2.40
C ARG A 26 0.83 16.99 -1.73
N ALA A 27 1.44 16.97 -0.55
CA ALA A 27 1.53 15.77 0.28
C ALA A 27 0.15 15.39 0.80
N LEU A 28 -0.37 14.23 0.38
CA LEU A 28 -1.64 13.70 0.90
C LEU A 28 -1.42 12.61 1.95
N TYR A 29 -0.41 11.76 1.73
CA TYR A 29 0.00 10.74 2.70
C TYR A 29 1.50 10.78 2.92
N HIS A 30 1.92 10.32 4.09
CA HIS A 30 3.31 9.95 4.29
C HIS A 30 3.40 8.67 5.14
N THR A 31 4.50 7.95 4.98
CA THR A 31 4.82 6.78 5.79
C THR A 31 6.04 7.06 6.67
N ASP A 32 6.01 6.59 7.91
CA ASP A 32 7.15 6.61 8.83
C ASP A 32 7.41 5.19 9.32
N THR A 33 8.60 4.65 9.02
CA THR A 33 9.00 3.31 9.44
C THR A 33 10.07 3.40 10.50
N LYS A 34 9.73 2.96 11.72
CA LYS A 34 10.70 2.80 12.79
C LYS A 34 11.31 1.41 12.73
N LEU A 35 12.64 1.36 12.66
CA LEU A 35 13.38 0.12 12.83
C LEU A 35 13.41 -0.23 14.32
N LEU A 36 12.40 -0.95 14.80
CA LEU A 36 12.43 -1.50 16.15
C LEU A 36 13.48 -2.62 16.18
N GLN A 37 14.40 -2.55 17.15
CA GLN A 37 15.53 -3.47 17.27
C GLN A 37 15.06 -4.94 17.18
N PHE A 38 15.60 -5.64 16.18
CA PHE A 38 15.63 -7.10 15.97
C PHE A 38 14.33 -7.94 15.84
N VAL A 39 13.12 -7.44 16.09
CA VAL A 39 11.92 -8.33 16.14
C VAL A 39 10.81 -7.99 15.14
N SER A 40 10.54 -6.71 14.87
CA SER A 40 9.46 -6.29 13.95
C SER A 40 9.75 -4.94 13.30
N ARG A 41 9.23 -4.73 12.08
CA ARG A 41 9.23 -3.41 11.44
C ARG A 41 7.80 -2.88 11.41
N GLU A 42 7.58 -1.78 12.12
CA GLU A 42 6.32 -1.04 12.11
C GLU A 42 6.44 0.15 11.17
N THR A 43 5.47 0.28 10.25
CA THR A 43 5.27 1.46 9.42
C THR A 43 3.97 2.11 9.82
N LYS A 44 4.01 3.41 10.12
CA LYS A 44 2.83 4.23 10.36
C LYS A 44 2.46 4.94 9.06
N LEU A 45 1.16 5.02 8.79
CA LEU A 45 0.61 5.74 7.66
C LEU A 45 -0.16 6.94 8.18
N PHE A 46 0.24 8.13 7.73
CA PHE A 46 -0.38 9.40 8.06
C PHE A 46 -1.05 10.00 6.84
N ARG A 47 -2.16 10.71 7.06
CA ARG A 47 -2.88 11.48 6.06
C ARG A 47 -2.86 12.96 6.43
N ALA A 48 -2.68 13.84 5.44
CA ALA A 48 -2.81 15.27 5.63
C ALA A 48 -4.21 15.62 6.18
N ALA A 49 -4.23 16.37 7.27
CA ALA A 49 -5.45 16.75 7.98
C ALA A 49 -5.29 18.18 8.51
N PRO A 50 -5.64 19.20 7.71
CA PRO A 50 -5.43 20.61 8.09
C PRO A 50 -6.14 21.04 9.38
N GLN A 51 -7.18 20.29 9.78
CA GLN A 51 -7.94 20.55 11.01
C GLN A 51 -7.31 19.87 12.24
N HIS A 52 -6.37 18.95 12.06
CA HIS A 52 -5.69 18.28 13.16
C HIS A 52 -4.57 19.18 13.71
N PRO A 53 -4.31 19.24 15.04
CA PRO A 53 -3.29 20.12 15.61
C PRO A 53 -1.88 19.95 15.03
N SER A 54 -1.52 18.74 14.62
CA SER A 54 -0.24 18.43 13.96
C SER A 54 -0.26 18.64 12.44
N GLY A 55 -1.39 19.00 11.84
CA GLY A 55 -1.57 19.08 10.38
C GLY A 55 -1.78 17.72 9.68
N GLU A 56 -1.78 16.62 10.44
CA GLU A 56 -1.89 15.25 9.93
C GLU A 56 -2.55 14.30 10.93
N ALA A 57 -3.16 13.24 10.43
CA ALA A 57 -3.80 12.21 11.23
C ALA A 57 -3.13 10.85 10.97
N LEU A 58 -2.83 10.11 12.05
CA LEU A 58 -2.45 8.70 11.95
C LEU A 58 -3.68 7.90 11.52
N ILE A 59 -3.64 7.32 10.33
CA ILE A 59 -4.76 6.56 9.77
C ILE A 59 -4.53 5.05 9.79
N GLY A 60 -3.27 4.61 9.83
CA GLY A 60 -2.98 3.18 9.82
C GLY A 60 -1.62 2.78 10.34
N THR A 61 -1.50 1.50 10.67
CA THR A 61 -0.27 0.86 11.15
C THR A 61 -0.08 -0.46 10.43
N ILE A 62 1.11 -0.65 9.86
CA ILE A 62 1.53 -1.84 9.13
C ILE A 62 2.67 -2.50 9.90
N THR A 63 2.43 -3.68 10.45
CA THR A 63 3.40 -4.42 11.24
C THR A 63 3.86 -5.67 10.49
N LEU A 64 5.14 -5.71 10.15
CA LEU A 64 5.78 -6.88 9.57
C LEU A 64 6.65 -7.56 10.62
N SER A 65 6.15 -8.66 11.19
CA SER A 65 6.89 -9.45 12.18
C SER A 65 7.72 -10.56 11.54
N GLY A 66 8.83 -10.93 12.18
CA GLY A 66 9.57 -12.16 11.87
C GLY A 66 9.05 -13.41 12.58
N TRP A 67 8.29 -13.25 13.66
CA TRP A 67 7.97 -14.30 14.63
C TRP A 67 6.46 -14.50 14.84
N HIS A 68 5.66 -13.48 14.53
CA HIS A 68 4.20 -13.48 14.64
C HIS A 68 3.57 -13.03 13.31
N ASP A 69 2.24 -13.09 13.25
CA ASP A 69 1.49 -12.72 12.06
C ASP A 69 1.72 -11.25 11.71
N HIS A 70 1.66 -10.97 10.41
CA HIS A 70 1.68 -9.59 9.93
C HIS A 70 0.31 -8.95 10.19
N SER A 71 0.28 -7.63 10.32
CA SER A 71 -0.98 -6.90 10.45
C SER A 71 -0.97 -5.60 9.66
N VAL A 72 -2.14 -5.26 9.13
CA VAL A 72 -2.47 -3.97 8.54
C VAL A 72 -3.75 -3.49 9.21
N VAL A 73 -3.65 -2.42 9.98
CA VAL A 73 -4.80 -1.80 10.67
C VAL A 73 -4.99 -0.40 10.11
N VAL A 74 -6.20 -0.10 9.64
CA VAL A 74 -6.57 1.21 9.09
C VAL A 74 -7.87 1.67 9.74
N ASN A 75 -7.90 2.88 10.29
CA ASN A 75 -9.06 3.43 10.99
C ASN A 75 -9.66 2.44 12.02
N SER A 76 -8.79 1.79 12.81
CA SER A 76 -9.12 0.73 13.78
C SER A 76 -9.67 -0.58 13.22
N ARG A 77 -9.64 -0.78 11.90
CA ARG A 77 -10.09 -2.01 11.23
C ARG A 77 -8.91 -2.82 10.73
N ASN A 78 -8.91 -4.13 10.99
CA ASN A 78 -7.90 -5.03 10.46
C ASN A 78 -8.23 -5.36 8.98
N VAL A 79 -7.32 -4.99 8.09
CA VAL A 79 -7.44 -5.13 6.64
C VAL A 79 -6.28 -5.92 6.04
N THR A 80 -5.65 -6.77 6.86
CA THR A 80 -4.45 -7.52 6.50
C THR A 80 -4.71 -8.41 5.27
N PRO A 81 -4.00 -8.18 4.14
CA PRO A 81 -4.08 -9.08 3.00
C PRO A 81 -3.59 -10.47 3.39
N ALA A 82 -4.32 -11.48 2.93
CA ALA A 82 -3.99 -12.88 3.17
C ALA A 82 -3.89 -13.66 1.86
N ARG A 83 -2.95 -14.59 1.81
CA ARG A 83 -2.86 -15.54 0.70
C ARG A 83 -3.95 -16.59 0.82
N MET A 84 -4.70 -16.79 -0.26
CA MET A 84 -5.68 -17.89 -0.32
C MET A 84 -5.04 -19.24 -0.71
N ARG A 85 -3.86 -19.24 -1.34
CA ARG A 85 -3.16 -20.47 -1.79
C ARG A 85 -1.64 -20.34 -1.58
N MET A 86 -0.96 -21.43 -1.17
CA MET A 86 0.47 -21.42 -0.81
C MET A 86 1.42 -20.97 -1.95
N MET A 87 1.06 -21.26 -3.21
CA MET A 87 1.84 -20.89 -4.41
C MET A 87 1.42 -19.53 -5.00
N SER A 88 0.36 -18.91 -4.50
CA SER A 88 -0.13 -17.63 -5.00
C SER A 88 0.69 -16.46 -4.45
N VAL A 89 1.09 -15.55 -5.32
CA VAL A 89 1.62 -14.23 -4.93
C VAL A 89 0.52 -13.21 -4.69
N SER A 90 -0.70 -13.50 -5.12
CA SER A 90 -1.87 -12.64 -4.88
C SER A 90 -2.42 -12.81 -3.47
N GLU A 91 -2.89 -11.71 -2.91
CA GLU A 91 -3.43 -11.63 -1.55
C GLU A 91 -4.77 -10.89 -1.56
N THR A 92 -5.70 -11.34 -0.71
CA THR A 92 -7.09 -10.87 -0.68
C THR A 92 -7.42 -10.30 0.70
N TRP A 93 -8.25 -9.28 0.74
CA TRP A 93 -8.68 -8.61 1.96
C TRP A 93 -10.11 -8.07 1.78
N ALA A 94 -10.80 -7.85 2.90
CA ALA A 94 -12.13 -7.25 2.92
C ALA A 94 -12.02 -5.74 3.20
N ALA A 95 -12.59 -4.90 2.34
CA ALA A 95 -12.62 -3.45 2.51
C ALA A 95 -13.79 -2.98 3.39
N SER A 96 -13.79 -1.70 3.77
CA SER A 96 -14.79 -1.13 4.69
C SER A 96 -16.17 -0.97 4.05
N ASP A 97 -16.24 -1.01 2.72
CA ASP A 97 -17.48 -1.08 1.94
C ASP A 97 -18.12 -2.49 1.91
N GLY A 98 -17.51 -3.47 2.60
CA GLY A 98 -18.00 -4.85 2.68
C GLY A 98 -17.58 -5.74 1.51
N ARG A 99 -16.80 -5.24 0.55
CA ARG A 99 -16.36 -6.02 -0.62
C ARG A 99 -14.99 -6.67 -0.40
N LEU A 100 -14.72 -7.71 -1.19
CA LEU A 100 -13.42 -8.38 -1.21
C LEU A 100 -12.58 -7.84 -2.37
N TYR A 101 -11.32 -7.51 -2.08
CA TYR A 101 -10.37 -7.03 -3.07
C TYR A 101 -9.12 -7.88 -3.08
N LYS A 102 -8.53 -8.02 -4.26
CA LYS A 102 -7.37 -8.87 -4.50
C LYS A 102 -6.24 -8.10 -5.14
N TRP A 103 -5.10 -8.04 -4.46
CA TRP A 103 -3.85 -7.61 -5.05
C TRP A 103 -3.27 -8.73 -5.93
N LYS A 104 -3.05 -8.42 -7.19
CA LYS A 104 -2.28 -9.22 -8.15
C LYS A 104 -0.88 -8.62 -8.27
N VAL A 105 0.12 -9.47 -8.45
CA VAL A 105 1.52 -9.06 -8.60
C VAL A 105 2.01 -9.57 -9.94
N GLU A 106 2.51 -8.68 -10.79
CA GLU A 106 3.03 -8.99 -12.11
C GLU A 106 4.31 -8.20 -12.36
N MET A 107 5.44 -8.89 -12.54
CA MET A 107 6.76 -8.28 -12.79
C MET A 107 7.19 -7.16 -11.81
N GLY A 108 6.61 -7.12 -10.60
CA GLY A 108 6.91 -6.11 -9.59
C GLY A 108 5.89 -4.97 -9.50
N ASP A 109 4.96 -4.89 -10.45
CA ASP A 109 3.78 -4.04 -10.41
C ASP A 109 2.65 -4.71 -9.64
N PHE A 110 1.75 -3.88 -9.11
CA PHE A 110 0.64 -4.35 -8.28
C PHE A 110 -0.68 -3.83 -8.83
N THR A 111 -1.63 -4.74 -9.04
CA THR A 111 -2.98 -4.40 -9.50
C THR A 111 -4.01 -4.83 -8.46
N LEU A 112 -4.84 -3.91 -8.00
CA LEU A 112 -5.97 -4.20 -7.13
C LEU A 112 -7.21 -4.42 -7.98
N VAL A 113 -7.88 -5.54 -7.73
CA VAL A 113 -9.08 -5.94 -8.45
C VAL A 113 -10.20 -6.21 -7.45
N ASP A 114 -11.41 -5.71 -7.73
CA ASP A 114 -12.63 -6.10 -7.02
C ASP A 114 -12.92 -7.58 -7.32
N ASP A 115 -13.04 -8.42 -6.29
CA ASP A 115 -13.17 -9.86 -6.50
C ASP A 115 -14.55 -10.27 -7.04
N GLU A 116 -15.59 -9.47 -6.86
CA GLU A 116 -16.90 -9.77 -7.42
C GLU A 116 -16.97 -9.33 -8.89
N THR A 117 -16.66 -8.05 -9.15
CA THR A 117 -16.85 -7.44 -10.48
C THR A 117 -15.67 -7.66 -11.43
N LYS A 118 -14.51 -8.09 -10.90
CA LYS A 118 -13.24 -8.23 -11.61
C LYS A 118 -12.69 -6.93 -12.21
N GLN A 119 -13.24 -5.78 -11.82
CA GLN A 119 -12.77 -4.47 -12.28
C GLN A 119 -11.47 -4.08 -11.57
N ILE A 120 -10.59 -3.38 -12.31
CA ILE A 120 -9.37 -2.78 -11.75
C ILE A 120 -9.77 -1.55 -10.94
N VAL A 121 -9.36 -1.52 -9.68
CA VAL A 121 -9.69 -0.48 -8.71
C VAL A 121 -8.49 0.41 -8.45
N ALA A 122 -7.29 -0.17 -8.41
CA ALA A 122 -6.04 0.55 -8.30
C ALA A 122 -4.91 -0.18 -9.01
N PHE A 123 -3.88 0.57 -9.38
CA PHE A 123 -2.67 0.07 -10.01
C PHE A 123 -1.46 0.82 -9.47
N PHE A 124 -0.38 0.10 -9.18
CA PHE A 124 0.90 0.68 -8.77
C PHE A 124 1.97 0.32 -9.79
N GLU A 125 2.50 1.34 -10.44
CA GLU A 125 3.61 1.27 -11.38
C GLU A 125 4.93 1.43 -10.62
N ARG A 126 5.69 0.36 -10.54
CA ARG A 126 7.00 0.36 -9.89
C ARG A 126 8.06 0.72 -10.91
N HIS A 127 8.79 1.80 -10.66
CA HIS A 127 9.98 2.11 -11.46
C HIS A 127 11.27 1.59 -10.79
N ASN A 128 12.15 1.02 -11.62
CA ASN A 128 13.40 0.39 -11.19
C ASN A 128 14.46 1.41 -10.75
N VAL A 129 15.48 0.91 -10.03
CA VAL A 129 16.60 1.70 -9.47
C VAL A 129 17.41 2.44 -10.55
N LEU A 130 17.42 1.91 -11.78
CA LEU A 130 18.08 2.48 -12.95
C LEU A 130 17.21 3.51 -13.68
N SER A 131 15.93 3.65 -13.32
CA SER A 131 15.02 4.64 -13.90
C SER A 131 15.07 5.94 -13.09
N SER A 132 15.01 7.07 -13.79
CA SER A 132 14.80 8.40 -13.21
C SER A 132 13.32 8.68 -12.90
N LYS A 133 12.41 7.80 -13.33
CA LYS A 133 10.96 7.97 -13.10
C LYS A 133 10.60 7.61 -11.66
N ALA A 134 9.75 8.44 -11.05
CA ALA A 134 9.18 8.20 -9.72
C ALA A 134 8.02 7.19 -9.83
N SER A 135 7.93 6.26 -8.88
CA SER A 135 6.86 5.25 -8.85
C SER A 135 5.49 5.92 -8.59
N LYS A 136 4.43 5.34 -9.14
CA LYS A 136 3.10 5.95 -9.15
C LYS A 136 2.01 5.00 -8.71
N VAL A 137 1.02 5.53 -7.99
CA VAL A 137 -0.22 4.84 -7.65
C VAL A 137 -1.36 5.50 -8.41
N HIS A 138 -2.17 4.71 -9.10
CA HIS A 138 -3.37 5.12 -9.80
C HIS A 138 -4.57 4.47 -9.12
N VAL A 139 -5.57 5.26 -8.74
CA VAL A 139 -6.79 4.78 -8.07
C VAL A 139 -7.99 5.25 -8.88
N ASN A 140 -8.78 4.31 -9.36
CA ASN A 140 -10.00 4.60 -10.09
C ASN A 140 -11.09 5.13 -9.14
N PRO A 141 -12.10 5.88 -9.63
CA PRO A 141 -13.15 6.47 -8.81
C PRO A 141 -13.81 5.50 -7.82
N GLN A 142 -13.98 4.23 -8.22
CA GLN A 142 -14.56 3.17 -7.40
C GLN A 142 -13.72 2.85 -6.15
N GLY A 143 -12.41 3.11 -6.17
CA GLY A 143 -11.51 2.88 -5.05
C GLY A 143 -11.40 4.05 -4.07
N LEU A 144 -11.94 5.22 -4.41
CA LEU A 144 -11.84 6.42 -3.56
C LEU A 144 -12.47 6.25 -2.16
N PRO A 145 -13.63 5.59 -1.99
CA PRO A 145 -14.22 5.38 -0.66
C PRO A 145 -13.33 4.57 0.29
N ILE A 146 -12.44 3.73 -0.26
CA ILE A 146 -11.55 2.83 0.49
C ILE A 146 -10.07 3.23 0.33
N LEU A 147 -9.79 4.48 -0.07
CA LEU A 147 -8.46 4.94 -0.46
C LEU A 147 -7.40 4.72 0.63
N ASP A 148 -7.71 5.04 1.89
CA ASP A 148 -6.80 4.82 3.02
C ASP A 148 -6.34 3.35 3.10
N GLU A 149 -7.28 2.42 2.89
CA GLU A 149 -7.05 0.98 2.94
C GLU A 149 -6.25 0.50 1.72
N ILE A 150 -6.49 1.08 0.53
CA ILE A 150 -5.69 0.81 -0.67
C ILE A 150 -4.23 1.21 -0.43
N ILE A 151 -3.97 2.41 0.09
CA ILE A 151 -2.59 2.87 0.34
C ILE A 151 -1.91 1.99 1.39
N ALA A 152 -2.58 1.71 2.52
CA ALA A 152 -2.00 0.88 3.58
C ALA A 152 -1.70 -0.55 3.12
N THR A 153 -2.63 -1.18 2.40
CA THR A 153 -2.42 -2.55 1.89
C THR A 153 -1.39 -2.60 0.76
N LEU A 154 -1.27 -1.55 -0.06
CA LEU A 154 -0.19 -1.44 -1.05
C LEU A 154 1.19 -1.36 -0.37
N VAL A 155 1.33 -0.50 0.65
CA VAL A 155 2.56 -0.39 1.47
C VAL A 155 2.94 -1.78 2.00
N TYR A 156 1.98 -2.49 2.58
CA TYR A 156 2.17 -3.86 3.04
C TYR A 156 2.66 -4.80 1.91
N MET A 157 1.96 -4.82 0.77
CA MET A 157 2.26 -5.71 -0.35
C MET A 157 3.67 -5.49 -0.91
N VAL A 158 4.09 -4.23 -1.09
CA VAL A 158 5.43 -3.88 -1.59
C VAL A 158 6.51 -4.34 -0.62
N ARG A 159 6.31 -4.12 0.69
CA ARG A 159 7.30 -4.50 1.71
C ARG A 159 7.41 -6.03 1.86
N VAL A 160 6.29 -6.74 1.85
CA VAL A 160 6.26 -8.20 1.89
C VAL A 160 6.95 -8.79 0.65
N GLN A 161 6.69 -8.24 -0.53
CA GLN A 161 7.33 -8.67 -1.77
C GLN A 161 8.86 -8.48 -1.72
N ARG A 162 9.34 -7.31 -1.28
CA ARG A 162 10.79 -7.06 -1.09
C ARG A 162 11.43 -8.05 -0.13
N ARG A 163 10.75 -8.39 0.97
CA ARG A 163 11.25 -9.40 1.92
C ARG A 163 11.36 -10.78 1.30
N ARG A 164 10.42 -11.15 0.42
CA ARG A 164 10.46 -12.41 -0.35
C ARG A 164 11.61 -12.41 -1.36
N GLU A 165 11.82 -11.32 -2.08
CA GLU A 165 12.95 -11.14 -3.02
C GLU A 165 14.30 -11.29 -2.31
N ARG A 166 14.51 -10.60 -1.18
CA ARG A 166 15.75 -10.73 -0.38
C ARG A 166 16.01 -12.15 0.10
N ARG A 167 14.97 -12.88 0.52
CA ARG A 167 15.08 -14.30 0.94
C ARG A 167 15.42 -15.24 -0.22
N ARG A 168 15.01 -14.92 -1.44
CA ARG A 168 15.34 -15.71 -2.64
C ARG A 168 16.78 -15.47 -3.09
N ASN A 169 17.26 -14.22 -3.05
CA ASN A 169 18.63 -13.89 -3.47
C ASN A 169 19.72 -14.36 -2.49
N ASN A 170 19.35 -14.64 -1.23
CA ASN A 170 20.27 -15.16 -0.21
C ASN A 170 20.28 -16.70 -0.13
N ARG A 171 19.60 -17.40 -1.05
CA ARG A 171 19.64 -18.85 -1.20
C ARG A 171 20.45 -19.20 -2.44
#